data_AF-G5A4X8-F1
#
_entry.id   AF-G5A4X8-F1
#
_cell.length_a   1.000
_cell.length_b   1.000
_cell.length_c   1.000
_cell.angle_alpha   90.00
_cell.angle_beta   90.00
_cell.angle_gamma   90.00
#
_symmetry.space_group_name_H-M   'P 1'
#
loop_
_entity.id
_entity.type
_entity.pdbx_description
1 polymer ?
#
loop_
_entity_poly.entity_id
_entity_poly.type
_entity_poly.pdbx_seq_one_letter_code
_entity_poly.pdbx_strand_id
1 'polypeptide(L)'
;MPSSSLLSAEGGGFLLVIGVKTAVLEGFDRRQAIRETWSSKPELPRDVKVYFVGCASNFDAISSDEKRNQVQSAINYEKQVYRDLLTDELLCEDWNGNQVNKVKAFLDFAAQTYRHTPFVVIADDTIYLRADRLANDLRMENRTQRLYLGQVLDNRSQPGVFPSEHRYIPSKRYSLHNYPSFASSSHYVLSMGCARFIAKNSARLQGLDGQDGVSVALWLLTIQVHVEHTKAFSDLQDEDCDNGFLSLAGLSSSGIQKIHANVVERRPFCYGLNR
;
A
#
# COMPACT_ATOMS: atom_id res chain seq x y z
N MET A 1 16.19 -16.76 -22.02
CA MET A 1 16.32 -17.31 -20.66
C MET A 1 16.54 -16.16 -19.71
N PRO A 2 15.63 -15.87 -18.76
CA PRO A 2 15.90 -14.88 -17.74
C PRO A 2 16.61 -15.56 -16.57
N SER A 3 17.70 -14.93 -16.13
CA SER A 3 18.55 -15.31 -15.01
C SER A 3 17.76 -15.34 -13.70
N SER A 4 17.60 -16.54 -13.16
CA SER A 4 17.09 -16.79 -11.80
C SER A 4 18.19 -16.48 -10.78
N SER A 5 18.15 -15.29 -10.19
CA SER A 5 18.93 -15.00 -8.98
C SER A 5 18.27 -13.93 -8.10
N LEU A 6 17.00 -14.15 -7.76
CA LEU A 6 16.41 -13.55 -6.57
C LEU A 6 16.57 -14.53 -5.40
N LEU A 7 17.71 -14.36 -4.73
CA LEU A 7 17.97 -14.56 -3.30
C LEU A 7 17.04 -15.56 -2.59
N SER A 8 17.59 -16.75 -2.35
CA SER A 8 17.22 -17.61 -1.23
C SER A 8 17.24 -16.80 0.07
N ALA A 9 16.06 -16.58 0.67
CA ALA A 9 15.95 -16.01 2.00
C ALA A 9 16.56 -16.98 3.01
N GLU A 10 17.71 -16.62 3.57
CA GLU A 10 18.35 -17.38 4.65
C GLU A 10 17.54 -17.26 5.95
N GLY A 11 17.12 -18.41 6.49
CA GLY A 11 17.13 -18.71 7.94
C GLY A 11 16.12 -18.05 8.88
N GLY A 12 15.31 -17.07 8.47
CA GLY A 12 14.25 -16.49 9.29
C GLY A 12 13.00 -16.20 8.45
N GLY A 13 11.84 -16.72 8.87
CA GLY A 13 10.57 -16.44 8.18
C GLY A 13 10.17 -14.98 8.33
N PHE A 14 9.75 -14.33 7.25
CA PHE A 14 9.16 -13.00 7.31
C PHE A 14 7.74 -13.07 7.89
N LEU A 15 7.43 -12.23 8.88
CA LEU A 15 6.11 -12.06 9.46
C LEU A 15 5.19 -11.23 8.54
N LEU A 16 5.75 -10.21 7.90
CA LEU A 16 4.97 -9.19 7.21
C LEU A 16 5.71 -8.69 5.96
N VAL A 17 4.98 -8.57 4.85
CA VAL A 17 5.44 -7.84 3.66
C VAL A 17 4.52 -6.64 3.42
N ILE A 18 5.11 -5.47 3.22
CA ILE A 18 4.40 -4.20 3.02
C ILE A 18 4.63 -3.74 1.58
N GLY A 19 3.55 -3.52 0.85
CA GLY A 19 3.56 -2.92 -0.49
C GLY A 19 3.07 -1.49 -0.41
N VAL A 20 3.98 -0.55 -0.67
CA VAL A 20 3.70 0.88 -0.71
C VAL A 20 3.44 1.29 -2.16
N LYS A 21 2.18 1.50 -2.53
CA LYS A 21 1.76 2.02 -3.83
C LYS A 21 2.37 3.40 -4.02
N THR A 22 3.01 3.61 -5.17
CA THR A 22 3.68 4.88 -5.49
C THR A 22 3.66 5.13 -6.99
N ALA A 23 3.65 6.39 -7.40
CA ALA A 23 3.86 6.78 -8.79
C ALA A 23 5.38 6.81 -9.06
N VAL A 24 5.85 6.01 -10.01
CA VAL A 24 7.31 5.85 -10.22
C VAL A 24 7.95 7.17 -10.65
N LEU A 25 7.31 7.88 -11.59
CA LEU A 25 7.84 9.09 -12.21
C LEU A 25 7.84 10.31 -11.26
N GLU A 26 6.86 10.39 -10.35
CA GLU A 26 6.62 11.58 -9.51
C GLU A 26 7.00 11.36 -8.04
N GLY A 27 6.93 10.12 -7.54
CA GLY A 27 7.03 9.82 -6.11
C GLY A 27 8.44 9.68 -5.55
N PHE A 28 9.48 10.22 -6.19
CA PHE A 28 10.87 10.06 -5.72
C PHE A 28 11.08 10.57 -4.29
N ASP A 29 10.54 11.76 -3.99
CA ASP A 29 10.65 12.40 -2.69
C ASP A 29 9.88 11.61 -1.61
N ARG A 30 8.69 11.10 -1.94
CA ARG A 30 7.88 10.26 -1.05
C ARG A 30 8.58 8.96 -0.71
N ARG A 31 9.09 8.25 -1.74
CA ARG A 31 9.87 7.02 -1.54
C ARG A 31 11.09 7.28 -0.67
N GLN A 32 11.83 8.36 -0.94
CA GLN A 32 13.00 8.71 -0.15
C GLN A 32 12.63 9.05 1.32
N ALA A 33 11.59 9.86 1.54
CA ALA A 33 11.12 10.19 2.87
C ALA A 33 10.73 8.95 3.67
N ILE A 34 10.06 7.97 3.04
CA ILE A 34 9.71 6.70 3.69
C ILE A 34 10.97 5.90 4.06
N ARG A 35 11.95 5.78 3.14
CA ARG A 35 13.23 5.09 3.39
C ARG A 35 14.04 5.68 4.53
N GLU A 36 14.02 7.00 4.65
CA GLU A 36 14.75 7.74 5.70
C GLU A 36 14.01 7.78 7.03
N THR A 37 12.78 7.26 7.09
CA THR A 37 11.94 7.30 8.28
C THR A 37 11.50 5.90 8.69
N TRP A 38 10.21 5.60 8.58
CA TRP A 38 9.60 4.41 9.18
C TRP A 38 9.94 3.09 8.47
N SER A 39 10.48 3.12 7.25
CA SER A 39 11.01 1.92 6.58
C SER A 39 12.53 1.80 6.66
N SER A 40 13.20 2.68 7.41
CA SER A 40 14.64 2.62 7.61
C SER A 40 15.05 1.38 8.42
N LYS A 41 16.28 0.89 8.19
CA LYS A 41 16.78 -0.34 8.85
C LYS A 41 16.75 -0.32 10.38
N PRO A 42 17.05 0.80 11.08
CA PRO A 42 16.97 0.83 12.54
C PRO A 42 15.53 0.70 13.07
N GLU A 43 14.55 1.17 12.31
CA GLU A 43 13.15 1.25 12.71
C GLU A 43 12.35 0.00 12.29
N LEU A 44 12.75 -0.63 11.18
CA LEU A 44 12.04 -1.76 10.61
C LEU A 44 12.46 -3.09 11.27
N PRO A 45 11.51 -3.87 11.82
CA PRO A 45 11.83 -5.19 12.35
C PRO A 45 12.42 -6.13 11.29
N ARG A 46 13.31 -7.04 11.70
CA ARG A 46 14.05 -7.94 10.77
C ARG A 46 13.13 -8.87 9.97
N ASP A 47 11.97 -9.21 10.51
CA ASP A 47 10.94 -10.06 9.92
C ASP A 47 9.89 -9.26 9.13
N VAL A 48 10.09 -7.96 8.92
CA VAL A 48 9.25 -7.10 8.07
C VAL A 48 10.01 -6.70 6.82
N LYS A 49 9.36 -6.80 5.67
CA LYS A 49 9.91 -6.36 4.38
C LYS A 49 9.02 -5.30 3.74
N VAL A 50 9.62 -4.23 3.23
CA VAL A 50 8.92 -3.15 2.51
C VAL A 50 9.34 -3.14 1.05
N TYR A 51 8.37 -2.94 0.16
CA TYR A 51 8.56 -2.70 -1.27
C TYR A 51 7.73 -1.50 -1.71
N PHE A 52 8.29 -0.72 -2.63
CA PHE A 52 7.55 0.28 -3.39
C PHE A 52 6.95 -0.37 -4.63
N VAL A 53 5.64 -0.24 -4.81
CA VAL A 53 4.83 -0.87 -5.84
C VAL A 53 4.57 0.15 -6.94
N GLY A 54 5.44 0.14 -7.94
CA GLY A 54 5.45 1.10 -9.03
C GLY A 54 4.70 0.65 -10.29
N CYS A 55 4.77 -0.63 -10.66
CA CYS A 55 4.43 -1.13 -12.01
C CYS A 55 5.33 -0.53 -13.12
N ALA A 56 5.20 -1.04 -14.34
CA ALA A 56 5.94 -0.52 -15.50
C ALA A 56 5.44 0.89 -15.87
N SER A 57 6.32 1.88 -15.89
CA SER A 57 5.96 3.27 -16.18
C SER A 57 5.82 3.55 -17.67
N ASN A 58 4.82 4.34 -18.05
CA ASN A 58 4.73 4.88 -19.40
C ASN A 58 5.50 6.21 -19.51
N PHE A 59 6.59 6.19 -20.27
CA PHE A 59 7.45 7.36 -20.50
C PHE A 59 6.99 8.27 -21.66
N ASP A 60 5.94 7.88 -22.38
CA ASP A 60 5.40 8.63 -23.51
C ASP A 60 4.81 9.98 -23.08
N ALA A 61 4.39 10.09 -21.82
CA ALA A 61 3.92 11.34 -21.23
C ALA A 61 5.03 12.41 -21.10
N ILE A 62 6.30 12.02 -21.15
CA ILE A 62 7.45 12.94 -21.09
C ILE A 62 7.83 13.30 -22.52
N SER A 63 7.50 14.52 -22.95
CA SER A 63 7.69 14.97 -24.34
C SER A 63 9.14 15.22 -24.74
N SER A 64 10.03 15.53 -23.79
CA SER A 64 11.45 15.79 -24.05
C SER A 64 12.27 14.51 -23.89
N ASP A 65 12.98 14.12 -24.94
CA ASP A 65 13.86 12.94 -24.93
C ASP A 65 14.96 13.06 -23.88
N GLU A 66 15.51 14.26 -23.68
CA GLU A 66 16.52 14.52 -22.66
C GLU A 66 15.97 14.28 -21.25
N LYS A 67 14.79 14.84 -20.94
CA LYS A 67 14.11 14.60 -19.66
C LYS A 67 13.75 13.13 -19.48
N ARG A 68 13.29 12.46 -20.53
CA ARG A 68 12.95 11.03 -20.49
C ARG A 68 14.17 10.19 -20.13
N ASN A 69 15.31 10.43 -20.78
CA ASN A 69 16.55 9.74 -20.52
C ASN A 69 17.08 10.01 -19.10
N GLN A 70 16.97 11.25 -18.62
CA GLN A 70 17.36 11.62 -17.27
C GLN A 70 16.51 10.89 -16.21
N VAL A 71 15.18 10.90 -16.35
CA VAL A 71 14.27 10.24 -15.42
C VAL A 71 14.47 8.73 -15.45
N GLN A 72 14.58 8.11 -16.62
CA GLN A 72 14.87 6.68 -16.75
C GLN A 72 16.19 6.30 -16.06
N SER A 73 17.23 7.10 -16.22
CA SER A 73 18.53 6.87 -15.58
C SER A 73 18.42 6.99 -14.05
N ALA A 74 17.66 7.95 -13.55
CA ALA A 74 17.41 8.12 -12.11
C ALA A 74 16.63 6.93 -11.52
N ILE A 75 15.59 6.43 -12.21
CA ILE A 75 14.84 5.24 -11.79
C ILE A 75 15.74 4.01 -11.76
N ASN A 76 16.54 3.80 -12.81
CA ASN A 76 17.45 2.66 -12.88
C ASN A 76 18.49 2.69 -11.76
N TYR A 77 19.02 3.88 -11.47
CA TYR A 77 19.93 4.09 -10.35
C TYR A 77 19.24 3.81 -9.00
N GLU A 78 18.03 4.31 -8.79
CA GLU A 78 17.23 4.05 -7.59
C GLU A 78 16.99 2.54 -7.39
N LYS A 79 16.55 1.83 -8.43
CA LYS A 79 16.36 0.37 -8.40
C LYS A 79 17.66 -0.37 -8.06
N GLN A 80 18.78 0.04 -8.64
CA GLN A 80 20.09 -0.57 -8.40
C GLN A 80 20.55 -0.40 -6.95
N VAL A 81 20.38 0.80 -6.38
CA VAL A 81 20.83 1.16 -5.04
C VAL A 81 19.97 0.52 -3.96
N TYR A 82 18.65 0.68 -4.05
CA TYR A 82 17.75 0.32 -2.95
C TYR A 82 17.14 -1.07 -3.09
N ARG A 83 16.96 -1.57 -4.32
CA ARG A 83 16.39 -2.91 -4.61
C ARG A 83 15.03 -3.16 -3.94
N ASP A 84 14.26 -2.10 -3.74
CA ASP A 84 12.95 -2.11 -3.09
C ASP A 84 11.83 -1.57 -3.99
N LEU A 85 12.17 -0.98 -5.14
CA LEU A 85 11.21 -0.49 -6.14
C LEU A 85 10.89 -1.57 -7.17
N LEU A 86 9.67 -2.08 -7.12
CA LEU A 86 9.13 -3.07 -8.04
C LEU A 86 8.43 -2.36 -9.21
N THR A 87 8.94 -2.56 -10.42
CA THR A 87 8.34 -2.07 -11.67
C THR A 87 8.06 -3.25 -12.59
N ASP A 88 9.03 -3.66 -13.40
CA ASP A 88 8.94 -4.72 -14.41
C ASP A 88 8.78 -6.11 -13.79
N GLU A 89 9.13 -6.23 -12.51
CA GLU A 89 8.88 -7.42 -11.70
C GLU A 89 7.38 -7.65 -11.45
N LEU A 90 6.55 -6.61 -11.67
CA LEU A 90 5.11 -6.66 -11.58
C LEU A 90 4.51 -6.62 -12.98
N LEU A 91 3.63 -7.57 -13.28
CA LEU A 91 2.94 -7.64 -14.58
C LEU A 91 1.76 -6.64 -14.63
N CYS A 92 2.07 -5.35 -14.55
CA CYS A 92 1.13 -4.24 -14.58
C CYS A 92 1.77 -2.98 -15.16
N GLU A 93 0.94 -2.06 -15.65
CA GLU A 93 1.34 -0.73 -16.13
C GLU A 93 0.91 0.35 -15.13
N ASP A 94 1.78 1.32 -14.92
CA ASP A 94 1.52 2.52 -14.12
C ASP A 94 0.74 3.53 -14.98
N TRP A 95 -0.57 3.33 -15.09
CA TRP A 95 -1.49 4.28 -15.70
C TRP A 95 -2.27 5.04 -14.62
N ASN A 96 -2.43 6.35 -14.82
CA ASN A 96 -3.22 7.22 -13.93
C ASN A 96 -4.61 6.62 -13.67
N GLY A 97 -4.86 6.21 -12.42
CA GLY A 97 -6.15 5.68 -11.97
C GLY A 97 -6.24 4.16 -11.78
N ASN A 98 -5.21 3.38 -12.14
CA ASN A 98 -5.24 1.92 -12.03
C ASN A 98 -4.54 1.36 -10.78
N GLN A 99 -4.89 1.91 -9.61
CA GLN A 99 -4.38 1.45 -8.31
C GLN A 99 -4.74 -0.03 -8.04
N VAL A 100 -5.84 -0.50 -8.60
CA VAL A 100 -6.31 -1.88 -8.43
C VAL A 100 -5.35 -2.90 -9.03
N ASN A 101 -4.79 -2.62 -10.21
CA ASN A 101 -3.82 -3.52 -10.83
C ASN A 101 -2.49 -3.54 -10.07
N LYS A 102 -2.05 -2.41 -9.51
CA LYS A 102 -0.89 -2.37 -8.58
C LYS A 102 -1.09 -3.32 -7.42
N VAL A 103 -2.25 -3.27 -6.78
CA VAL A 103 -2.59 -4.17 -5.66
C VAL A 103 -2.56 -5.62 -6.11
N LYS A 104 -3.25 -5.98 -7.19
CA LYS A 104 -3.25 -7.37 -7.67
C LYS A 104 -1.85 -7.90 -7.97
N ALA A 105 -1.06 -7.12 -8.70
CA ALA A 105 0.28 -7.53 -9.09
C ALA A 105 1.20 -7.69 -7.87
N PHE A 106 1.10 -6.80 -6.88
CA PHE A 106 1.85 -6.93 -5.64
C PHE A 106 1.39 -8.12 -4.79
N LEU A 107 0.07 -8.35 -4.67
CA LEU A 107 -0.44 -9.51 -3.93
C LEU A 107 0.01 -10.83 -4.58
N ASP A 108 0.07 -10.89 -5.91
CA ASP A 108 0.61 -12.04 -6.65
C ASP A 108 2.11 -12.22 -6.39
N PHE A 109 2.91 -11.16 -6.52
CA PHE A 109 4.33 -11.17 -6.17
C PHE A 109 4.57 -11.63 -4.73
N ALA A 110 3.85 -11.06 -3.76
CA ALA A 110 3.98 -11.41 -2.35
C ALA A 110 3.60 -12.87 -2.09
N ALA A 111 2.50 -13.35 -2.68
CA ALA A 111 2.05 -14.73 -2.53
C ALA A 111 3.06 -15.75 -3.09
N GLN A 112 3.74 -15.43 -4.20
CA GLN A 112 4.73 -16.31 -4.83
C GLN A 112 6.09 -16.29 -4.12
N THR A 113 6.58 -15.11 -3.73
CA THR A 113 7.91 -14.91 -3.13
C THR A 113 7.91 -15.24 -1.64
N TYR A 114 6.85 -14.93 -0.90
CA TYR A 114 6.78 -15.02 0.56
C TYR A 114 5.81 -16.12 1.03
N ARG A 115 6.13 -17.37 0.70
CA ARG A 115 5.24 -18.54 0.93
C ARG A 115 4.92 -18.84 2.39
N HIS A 116 5.73 -18.39 3.33
CA HIS A 116 5.52 -18.63 4.77
C HIS A 116 5.10 -17.38 5.53
N THR A 117 4.96 -16.25 4.86
CA THR A 117 4.55 -15.01 5.52
C THR A 117 3.06 -15.00 5.79
N PRO A 118 2.61 -14.69 7.03
CA PRO A 118 1.19 -14.71 7.38
C PRO A 118 0.42 -13.45 6.96
N PHE A 119 1.07 -12.29 6.80
CA PHE A 119 0.38 -11.03 6.56
C PHE A 119 1.01 -10.19 5.44
N VAL A 120 0.15 -9.42 4.77
CA VAL A 120 0.54 -8.41 3.79
C VAL A 120 -0.14 -7.10 4.15
N VAL A 121 0.59 -5.99 4.08
CA VAL A 121 0.01 -4.64 4.16
C VAL A 121 0.05 -4.01 2.78
N ILE A 122 -1.04 -3.38 2.41
CA ILE A 122 -1.09 -2.44 1.30
C ILE A 122 -1.16 -1.04 1.90
N ALA A 123 -0.33 -0.13 1.38
CA ALA A 123 -0.22 1.24 1.85
C ALA A 123 -0.04 2.20 0.66
N ASP A 124 -0.44 3.47 0.82
CA ASP A 124 -0.03 4.55 -0.07
C ASP A 124 1.33 5.13 0.36
N ASP A 125 2.02 5.82 -0.55
CA ASP A 125 3.26 6.56 -0.26
C ASP A 125 3.03 7.90 0.48
N THR A 126 1.82 8.09 1.01
CA THR A 126 1.39 9.27 1.78
C THR A 126 1.15 8.95 3.25
N ILE A 127 1.62 7.78 3.72
CA ILE A 127 1.40 7.35 5.10
C ILE A 127 2.67 7.42 5.95
N TYR A 128 2.46 7.53 7.26
CA TYR A 128 3.44 7.17 8.28
C TYR A 128 2.96 5.93 9.03
N LEU A 129 3.82 4.91 9.15
CA LEU A 129 3.48 3.64 9.79
C LEU A 129 4.44 3.31 10.94
N ARG A 130 3.91 3.04 12.15
CA ARG A 130 4.66 2.43 13.26
C ARG A 130 4.79 0.93 13.04
N ALA A 131 5.67 0.55 12.10
CA ALA A 131 5.80 -0.83 11.60
C ALA A 131 6.25 -1.82 12.69
N ASP A 132 7.05 -1.37 13.66
CA ASP A 132 7.44 -2.13 14.84
C ASP A 132 6.24 -2.55 15.70
N ARG A 133 5.34 -1.61 15.98
CA ARG A 133 4.14 -1.83 16.79
C ARG A 133 3.11 -2.67 16.03
N LEU A 134 2.90 -2.38 14.74
CA LEU A 134 2.03 -3.21 13.91
C LEU A 134 2.55 -4.65 13.85
N ALA A 135 3.85 -4.86 13.70
CA ALA A 135 4.43 -6.20 13.73
C ALA A 135 4.19 -6.90 15.07
N ASN A 136 4.31 -6.20 16.21
CA ASN A 136 4.01 -6.76 17.53
C ASN A 136 2.54 -7.22 17.63
N ASP A 137 1.60 -6.41 17.16
CA ASP A 137 0.17 -6.77 17.17
C ASP A 137 -0.07 -7.99 16.27
N LEU A 138 0.55 -8.03 15.08
CA LEU A 138 0.40 -9.14 14.14
C LEU A 138 1.06 -10.44 14.60
N ARG A 139 2.07 -10.40 15.49
CA ARG A 139 2.60 -11.64 16.11
C ARG A 139 1.58 -12.34 17.01
N MET A 140 0.62 -11.58 17.55
CA MET A 140 -0.46 -12.11 18.39
C MET A 140 -1.70 -12.49 17.58
N GLU A 141 -1.73 -12.16 16.28
CA GLU A 141 -2.85 -12.45 15.39
C GLU A 141 -2.69 -13.86 14.78
N ASN A 142 -3.72 -14.70 14.95
CA ASN A 142 -3.70 -16.09 14.49
C ASN A 142 -4.47 -16.30 13.17
N ARG A 143 -5.22 -15.31 12.69
CA ARG A 143 -6.05 -15.38 11.48
C ARG A 143 -5.24 -15.18 10.19
N THR A 144 -4.37 -16.14 9.87
CA THR A 144 -3.52 -16.10 8.67
C THR A 144 -4.24 -16.42 7.35
N GLN A 145 -5.53 -16.78 7.40
CA GLN A 145 -6.32 -17.15 6.22
C GLN A 145 -7.44 -16.17 5.87
N ARG A 146 -8.00 -15.48 6.87
CA ARG A 146 -9.23 -14.70 6.76
C ARG A 146 -9.15 -13.48 7.67
N LEU A 147 -8.25 -12.58 7.34
CA LEU A 147 -8.11 -11.27 7.99
C LEU A 147 -8.12 -10.18 6.94
N TYR A 148 -8.95 -9.16 7.19
CA TYR A 148 -8.96 -7.91 6.46
C TYR A 148 -9.22 -6.78 7.45
N LEU A 149 -8.18 -6.02 7.80
CA LEU A 149 -8.25 -4.93 8.79
C LEU A 149 -7.91 -3.59 8.13
N GLY A 150 -8.58 -2.53 8.54
CA GLY A 150 -8.20 -1.16 8.16
C GLY A 150 -9.15 -0.12 8.73
N GLN A 151 -8.93 1.14 8.37
CA GLN A 151 -9.90 2.20 8.67
C GLN A 151 -11.13 1.99 7.79
N VAL A 152 -12.23 1.50 8.37
CA VAL A 152 -13.50 1.34 7.63
C VAL A 152 -14.12 2.69 7.36
N LEU A 153 -14.38 2.99 6.09
CA LEU A 153 -15.14 4.16 5.67
C LEU A 153 -16.63 3.79 5.66
N ASP A 154 -17.44 4.54 6.40
CA ASP A 154 -18.84 4.18 6.66
C ASP A 154 -19.73 4.29 5.40
N ASN A 155 -20.74 3.43 5.38
CA ASN A 155 -21.48 2.88 4.24
C ASN A 155 -22.41 3.88 3.53
N ARG A 156 -22.21 5.19 3.74
CA ARG A 156 -23.10 6.26 3.29
C ARG A 156 -22.64 6.92 1.99
N SER A 157 -21.50 6.50 1.44
CA SER A 157 -21.01 6.98 0.16
C SER A 157 -21.80 6.31 -0.97
N GLN A 158 -22.88 6.95 -1.41
CA GLN A 158 -23.51 6.57 -2.68
C GLN A 158 -22.47 6.74 -3.82
N PRO A 159 -22.39 5.80 -4.77
CA PRO A 159 -21.65 6.01 -6.01
C PRO A 159 -22.12 7.34 -6.66
N GLY A 160 -21.24 8.34 -6.76
CA GLY A 160 -21.62 9.67 -7.28
C GLY A 160 -21.55 10.85 -6.31
N VAL A 161 -21.32 10.63 -5.01
CA VAL A 161 -21.37 11.71 -4.00
C VAL A 161 -19.98 12.20 -3.56
N PHE A 162 -18.89 11.66 -4.11
CA PHE A 162 -17.55 12.21 -3.84
C PHE A 162 -17.32 13.52 -4.61
N PRO A 163 -17.02 14.65 -3.95
CA PRO A 163 -16.75 15.93 -4.61
C PRO A 163 -15.47 15.93 -5.46
N SER A 164 -14.61 14.94 -5.25
CA SER A 164 -13.37 14.76 -6.01
C SER A 164 -13.60 13.75 -7.14
N GLU A 165 -13.41 14.18 -8.39
CA GLU A 165 -13.56 13.38 -9.62
C GLU A 165 -12.80 12.03 -9.57
N HIS A 166 -11.73 11.95 -8.77
CA HIS A 166 -10.87 10.77 -8.62
C HIS A 166 -11.46 9.60 -7.80
N ARG A 167 -12.59 9.79 -7.11
CA ARG A 167 -13.24 8.74 -6.27
C ARG A 167 -14.58 8.25 -6.83
N TYR A 168 -14.96 8.74 -8.01
CA TYR A 168 -16.22 8.42 -8.66
C TYR A 168 -16.15 7.10 -9.43
N ILE A 169 -17.00 6.13 -9.06
CA ILE A 169 -17.20 4.91 -9.85
C ILE A 169 -18.55 5.07 -10.58
N PRO A 170 -18.55 5.10 -11.92
CA PRO A 170 -19.80 5.22 -12.68
C PRO A 170 -20.78 4.09 -12.36
N SER A 171 -22.07 4.39 -12.26
CA SER A 171 -23.13 3.40 -12.02
C SER A 171 -23.18 2.26 -13.05
N LYS A 172 -22.73 2.54 -14.29
CA LYS A 172 -22.54 1.51 -15.33
C LYS A 172 -21.51 0.44 -14.98
N ARG A 173 -20.55 0.75 -14.10
CA ARG A 173 -19.52 -0.18 -13.62
C ARG A 173 -19.85 -0.77 -12.24
N TYR A 174 -20.70 -0.10 -11.46
CA TYR A 174 -21.17 -0.58 -10.16
C TYR A 174 -22.67 -0.30 -9.99
N SER A 175 -23.48 -1.34 -10.10
CA SER A 175 -24.95 -1.20 -10.17
C SER A 175 -25.65 -1.30 -8.81
N LEU A 176 -24.92 -1.57 -7.72
CA LEU A 176 -25.51 -1.59 -6.38
C LEU A 176 -25.63 -0.17 -5.83
N HIS A 177 -26.66 0.06 -5.01
CA HIS A 177 -26.97 1.38 -4.46
C HIS A 177 -25.92 1.91 -3.48
N ASN A 178 -25.29 1.01 -2.71
CA ASN A 178 -24.29 1.35 -1.71
C ASN A 178 -23.08 0.46 -1.88
N TYR A 179 -21.89 1.00 -1.65
CA TYR A 179 -20.70 0.17 -1.48
C TYR A 179 -20.84 -0.73 -0.25
N PRO A 180 -20.25 -1.95 -0.27
CA PRO A 180 -20.06 -2.69 0.98
C PRO A 180 -19.14 -1.89 1.91
N SER A 181 -19.09 -2.22 3.19
CA SER A 181 -18.02 -1.71 4.07
C SER A 181 -16.65 -2.12 3.50
N PHE A 182 -15.73 -1.16 3.41
CA PHE A 182 -14.39 -1.37 2.87
C PHE A 182 -13.37 -0.59 3.69
N ALA A 183 -12.12 -1.06 3.70
CA ALA A 183 -11.02 -0.31 4.29
C ALA A 183 -10.61 0.83 3.36
N SER A 184 -10.20 1.97 3.94
CA SER A 184 -9.53 3.05 3.22
C SER A 184 -8.41 2.49 2.34
N SER A 185 -8.36 2.95 1.09
CA SER A 185 -7.34 2.56 0.12
C SER A 185 -5.92 2.93 0.57
N SER A 186 -5.76 3.84 1.53
CA SER A 186 -4.44 4.33 1.95
C SER A 186 -3.68 3.38 2.84
N HIS A 187 -4.36 2.50 3.58
CA HIS A 187 -3.71 1.47 4.38
C HIS A 187 -4.69 0.37 4.80
N TYR A 188 -4.29 -0.87 4.61
CA TYR A 188 -5.01 -2.03 5.13
C TYR A 188 -4.11 -3.25 5.26
N VAL A 189 -4.47 -4.12 6.21
CA VAL A 189 -3.82 -5.41 6.45
C VAL A 189 -4.67 -6.51 5.83
N LEU A 190 -4.03 -7.41 5.11
CA LEU A 190 -4.59 -8.67 4.64
C LEU A 190 -3.83 -9.84 5.24
N SER A 191 -4.56 -10.90 5.57
CA SER A 191 -3.92 -12.20 5.70
C SER A 191 -3.35 -12.66 4.37
N MET A 192 -2.26 -13.44 4.40
CA MET A 192 -1.68 -14.03 3.19
C MET A 192 -2.65 -15.01 2.51
N GLY A 193 -3.59 -15.62 3.24
CA GLY A 193 -4.69 -16.38 2.63
C GLY A 193 -5.58 -15.54 1.72
N CYS A 194 -5.95 -14.32 2.16
CA CYS A 194 -6.68 -13.35 1.34
C CYS A 194 -5.86 -12.91 0.12
N ALA A 195 -4.56 -12.61 0.30
CA ALA A 195 -3.66 -12.26 -0.80
C ALA A 195 -3.59 -13.37 -1.86
N ARG A 196 -3.41 -14.62 -1.46
CA ARG A 196 -3.38 -15.80 -2.35
C ARG A 196 -4.70 -16.01 -3.07
N PHE A 197 -5.83 -15.82 -2.39
CA PHE A 197 -7.14 -15.91 -3.03
C PHE A 197 -7.26 -14.89 -4.16
N ILE A 198 -6.89 -13.63 -3.91
CA ILE A 198 -6.95 -12.58 -4.92
C ILE A 198 -5.98 -12.87 -6.06
N ALA A 199 -4.71 -13.21 -5.76
CA ALA A 199 -3.68 -13.53 -6.74
C ALA A 199 -4.11 -14.68 -7.68
N LYS A 200 -4.58 -15.80 -7.11
CA LYS A 200 -5.02 -16.98 -7.88
C LYS A 200 -6.22 -16.69 -8.79
N ASN A 201 -7.06 -15.72 -8.42
CA ASN A 201 -8.28 -15.38 -9.16
C ASN A 201 -8.18 -14.03 -9.89
N SER A 202 -6.97 -13.45 -10.02
CA SER A 202 -6.73 -12.08 -10.49
C SER A 202 -7.36 -11.77 -11.86
N ALA A 203 -7.35 -12.74 -12.77
CA ALA A 203 -7.95 -12.65 -14.11
C ALA A 203 -9.49 -12.61 -14.10
N ARG A 204 -10.13 -13.16 -13.07
CA ARG A 204 -11.60 -13.22 -12.94
C ARG A 204 -12.16 -12.10 -12.07
N LEU A 205 -11.35 -11.59 -11.15
CA LEU A 205 -11.74 -10.55 -10.21
C LEU A 205 -11.61 -9.18 -10.87
N GLN A 206 -12.66 -8.69 -11.53
CA GLN A 206 -12.60 -7.36 -12.16
C GLN A 206 -12.40 -6.25 -11.11
N GLY A 207 -11.53 -5.29 -11.42
CA GLY A 207 -11.29 -4.12 -10.59
C GLY A 207 -12.27 -2.99 -10.88
N LEU A 208 -12.59 -2.22 -9.86
CA LEU A 208 -13.24 -0.92 -9.98
C LEU A 208 -12.17 0.17 -9.84
N ASP A 209 -11.84 0.82 -10.95
CA ASP A 209 -10.87 1.91 -11.00
C ASP A 209 -11.22 3.03 -10.00
N GLY A 210 -10.20 3.72 -9.49
CA GLY A 210 -10.35 4.86 -8.57
C GLY A 210 -10.28 4.54 -7.07
N GLN A 211 -10.71 3.35 -6.62
CA GLN A 211 -10.60 2.95 -5.20
C GLN A 211 -10.33 1.44 -5.05
N ASP A 212 -9.07 1.06 -4.79
CA ASP A 212 -8.71 -0.35 -4.57
C ASP A 212 -9.36 -0.95 -3.33
N GLY A 213 -9.62 -0.17 -2.28
CA GLY A 213 -10.33 -0.63 -1.08
C GLY A 213 -11.69 -1.26 -1.41
N VAL A 214 -12.50 -0.62 -2.28
CA VAL A 214 -13.80 -1.15 -2.70
C VAL A 214 -13.65 -2.46 -3.48
N SER A 215 -12.67 -2.52 -4.38
CA SER A 215 -12.38 -3.72 -5.18
C SER A 215 -11.99 -4.90 -4.30
N VAL A 216 -11.06 -4.68 -3.35
CA VAL A 216 -10.61 -5.71 -2.40
C VAL A 216 -11.77 -6.20 -1.54
N ALA A 217 -12.60 -5.29 -1.01
CA ALA A 217 -13.77 -5.67 -0.23
C ALA A 217 -14.73 -6.57 -1.03
N LEU A 218 -15.09 -6.19 -2.26
CA LEU A 218 -15.97 -6.99 -3.11
C LEU A 218 -15.41 -8.39 -3.39
N TRP A 219 -14.10 -8.50 -3.66
CA TRP A 219 -13.48 -9.80 -3.91
C TRP A 219 -13.48 -10.68 -2.65
N LEU A 220 -13.18 -10.11 -1.49
CA LEU A 220 -13.11 -10.85 -0.23
C LEU A 220 -14.49 -11.26 0.30
N LEU A 221 -15.54 -10.52 -0.03
CA LEU A 221 -16.93 -10.91 0.25
C LEU A 221 -17.32 -12.23 -0.44
N THR A 222 -16.74 -12.55 -1.60
CA THR A 222 -16.99 -13.84 -2.29
C THR A 222 -16.56 -15.06 -1.47
N ILE A 223 -15.66 -14.85 -0.50
CA ILE A 223 -15.21 -15.87 0.47
C ILE A 223 -15.61 -15.54 1.91
N GLN A 224 -16.58 -14.64 2.08
CA GLN A 224 -17.16 -14.22 3.38
C GLN A 224 -16.15 -13.58 4.34
N VAL A 225 -15.10 -12.95 3.81
CA VAL A 225 -14.18 -12.13 4.59
C VAL A 225 -14.67 -10.69 4.54
N HIS A 226 -15.00 -10.15 5.71
CA HIS A 226 -15.47 -8.78 5.88
C HIS A 226 -14.34 -7.92 6.43
N VAL A 227 -14.36 -6.63 6.11
CA VAL A 227 -13.42 -5.68 6.71
C VAL A 227 -13.74 -5.51 8.19
N GLU A 228 -12.69 -5.47 9.01
CA GLU A 228 -12.75 -5.14 10.42
C GLU A 228 -12.15 -3.76 10.64
N HIS A 229 -12.93 -2.87 11.28
CA HIS A 229 -12.47 -1.52 11.59
C HIS A 229 -11.43 -1.54 12.71
N THR A 230 -10.30 -0.87 12.47
CA THR A 230 -9.32 -0.57 13.52
C THR A 230 -9.16 0.94 13.68
N LYS A 231 -9.28 1.41 14.93
CA LYS A 231 -9.06 2.81 15.31
C LYS A 231 -7.58 3.21 15.29
N ALA A 232 -6.70 2.23 15.13
CA ALA A 232 -5.27 2.49 15.03
C ALA A 232 -4.88 3.12 13.69
N PHE A 233 -5.74 3.04 12.69
CA PHE A 233 -5.51 3.49 11.32
C PHE A 233 -6.42 4.69 11.05
N SER A 234 -5.86 5.77 10.51
CA SER A 234 -6.61 6.99 10.23
C SER A 234 -6.05 7.73 9.01
N ASP A 235 -6.85 8.66 8.48
CA ASP A 235 -6.48 9.60 7.43
C ASP A 235 -6.78 11.02 7.91
N LEU A 236 -5.83 11.94 7.72
CA LEU A 236 -5.98 13.34 8.13
C LEU A 236 -7.15 14.05 7.45
N GLN A 237 -7.61 13.55 6.29
CA GLN A 237 -8.80 14.07 5.62
C GLN A 237 -10.10 13.73 6.35
N ASP A 238 -10.11 12.64 7.13
CA ASP A 238 -11.32 12.14 7.78
C ASP A 238 -11.37 12.56 9.26
N GLU A 239 -10.25 12.46 9.98
CA GLU A 239 -10.19 12.66 11.44
C GLU A 239 -8.97 13.49 11.88
N ASP A 240 -9.04 14.04 13.10
CA ASP A 240 -7.90 14.74 13.70
C ASP A 240 -6.80 13.73 14.10
N CYS A 241 -5.56 14.17 14.10
CA CYS A 241 -4.43 13.34 14.49
C CYS A 241 -4.51 12.93 15.98
N ASP A 242 -4.42 11.63 16.26
CA ASP A 242 -4.32 11.05 17.60
C ASP A 242 -2.95 10.39 17.83
N ASN A 243 -2.41 10.51 19.05
CA ASN A 243 -1.08 10.00 19.37
C ASN A 243 -0.98 8.45 19.38
N GLY A 244 -2.13 7.78 19.47
CA GLY A 244 -2.31 6.34 19.46
C GLY A 244 -2.29 5.70 18.08
N PHE A 245 -2.34 6.46 16.98
CA PHE A 245 -2.38 5.89 15.63
C PHE A 245 -1.13 5.09 15.25
N LEU A 246 -1.33 3.85 14.80
CA LEU A 246 -0.28 3.04 14.19
C LEU A 246 -0.01 3.48 12.76
N SER A 247 -1.04 3.87 12.02
CA SER A 247 -0.94 4.35 10.64
C SER A 247 -1.70 5.65 10.49
N LEU A 248 -1.06 6.67 9.92
CA LEU A 248 -1.68 7.95 9.57
C LEU A 248 -1.43 8.25 8.10
N ALA A 249 -2.50 8.42 7.31
CA ALA A 249 -2.47 8.78 5.91
C ALA A 249 -2.67 10.28 5.66
N GLY A 250 -2.56 10.68 4.39
CA GLY A 250 -2.80 12.06 3.95
C GLY A 250 -1.60 12.99 4.16
N LEU A 251 -0.39 12.44 4.28
CA LEU A 251 0.82 13.21 4.58
C LEU A 251 1.60 13.61 3.32
N SER A 252 2.24 14.77 3.39
CA SER A 252 3.36 15.12 2.51
C SER A 252 4.64 14.40 2.95
N SER A 253 5.67 14.39 2.09
CA SER A 253 7.02 13.91 2.43
C SER A 253 7.57 14.58 3.69
N SER A 254 7.35 15.89 3.85
CA SER A 254 7.72 16.64 5.07
C SER A 254 6.87 16.27 6.29
N GLY A 255 5.59 15.95 6.10
CA GLY A 255 4.72 15.45 7.17
C GLY A 255 5.21 14.11 7.72
N ILE A 256 5.59 13.18 6.84
CA ILE A 256 6.19 11.89 7.20
C ILE A 256 7.46 12.11 8.04
N GLN A 257 8.37 12.95 7.57
CA GLN A 257 9.61 13.29 8.28
C GLN A 257 9.35 13.95 9.64
N LYS A 258 8.36 14.83 9.74
CA LYS A 258 8.00 15.50 10.99
C LYS A 258 7.46 14.54 12.04
N ILE A 259 6.57 13.63 11.65
CA ILE A 259 6.09 12.56 12.53
C ILE A 259 7.26 11.69 12.98
N HIS A 260 8.16 11.33 12.07
CA HIS A 260 9.33 10.53 12.42
C HIS A 260 10.19 11.20 13.49
N ALA A 261 10.50 12.49 13.29
CA ALA A 261 11.26 13.28 14.25
C ALA A 261 10.57 13.29 15.62
N ASN A 262 9.25 13.45 15.67
CA ASN A 262 8.50 13.38 16.93
C ASN A 262 8.67 12.01 17.62
N VAL A 263 8.59 10.91 16.88
CA VAL A 263 8.77 9.55 17.42
C VAL A 263 10.18 9.36 17.98
N VAL A 264 11.21 9.73 17.21
CA VAL A 264 12.62 9.59 17.61
C VAL A 264 12.94 10.46 18.83
N GLU A 265 12.45 11.69 18.86
CA GLU A 265 12.64 12.64 19.97
C GLU A 265 11.69 12.40 21.15
N ARG A 266 10.85 11.34 21.10
CA ARG A 266 9.87 10.98 22.12
C ARG A 266 8.87 12.11 22.44
N ARG A 267 8.55 12.93 21.44
CA ARG A 267 7.45 13.89 21.49
C ARG A 267 6.12 13.18 21.19
N PRO A 268 4.96 13.80 21.50
CA PRO A 268 3.69 13.30 21.01
C PRO A 268 3.73 13.13 19.48
N PHE A 269 3.18 12.02 18.98
CA PHE A 269 3.18 11.66 17.55
C PHE A 269 2.65 12.81 16.67
N CYS A 270 1.57 13.45 17.12
CA CYS A 270 0.90 14.55 16.42
C CYS A 270 1.52 15.94 16.65
N TYR A 271 2.66 16.02 17.35
CA TYR A 271 3.23 17.30 17.75
C TYR A 271 3.57 18.18 16.53
N GLY A 272 2.97 19.36 16.48
CA GLY A 272 3.17 20.32 15.40
C GLY A 272 2.53 19.93 14.06
N LEU A 273 1.71 18.89 14.01
CA LEU A 273 0.80 18.66 12.88
C LEU A 273 -0.45 19.52 13.11
N ASN A 274 -0.48 20.71 12.49
CA ASN A 274 -1.69 21.53 12.43
C ASN A 274 -2.41 21.20 11.12
N ARG A 275 -3.74 21.06 11.16
CA ARG A 275 -4.60 21.00 9.96
C ARG A 275 -4.47 22.28 9.14
#